data_AF-B1KES6-F1
#
_entry.id   AF-B1KES6-F1
#
_cell.length_a   1.000
_cell.length_b   1.000
_cell.length_c   1.000
_cell.angle_alpha   90.00
_cell.angle_beta   90.00
_cell.angle_gamma   90.00
#
_symmetry.space_group_name_H-M   'P 1'
#
loop_
_entity.id
_entity.type
_entity.pdbx_description
1 polymer ?
#
loop_
_entity_poly.entity_id
_entity_poly.type
_entity_poly.pdbx_seq_one_letter_code
_entity_poly.pdbx_strand_id
1 'polypeptide(L)' 'MRTLLGMALPLALTVAITGCTNKELYQFGQEQQESQCISEAVSESQINDCKSANKPSYEEYKKEREAVVSS' A
#
# COMPACT_ATOMS: atom_id res chain seq x y z
N MET A 1 40.00 9.56 9.41
CA MET A 1 38.77 9.26 10.19
C MET A 1 37.61 10.23 9.94
N ARG A 2 37.84 11.53 9.67
CA ARG A 2 36.75 12.51 9.43
C ARG A 2 35.93 12.29 8.13
N THR A 3 36.54 11.72 7.08
CA THR A 3 35.87 11.48 5.78
C THR A 3 34.97 10.25 5.76
N LEU A 4 35.21 9.26 6.62
CA LEU A 4 34.41 8.02 6.68
C LEU A 4 33.05 8.25 7.36
N LEU A 5 32.96 9.23 8.26
CA LEU A 5 31.72 9.56 8.97
C LEU A 5 30.69 10.28 8.07
N GLY A 6 31.15 11.02 7.06
CA GLY A 6 30.28 11.79 6.15
C GLY A 6 29.59 10.95 5.06
N MET A 7 30.14 9.78 4.71
CA MET A 7 29.61 8.90 3.67
C MET A 7 28.61 7.85 4.21
N ALA A 8 28.64 7.60 5.53
CA ALA A 8 27.75 6.65 6.19
C ALA A 8 26.30 7.15 6.30
N LEU A 9 26.10 8.47 6.45
CA LEU A 9 24.79 9.09 6.61
C LEU A 9 23.88 8.96 5.35
N PRO A 10 24.35 9.25 4.12
CA PRO A 10 23.52 9.06 2.92
C PRO A 10 23.26 7.58 2.62
N LEU A 11 24.23 6.68 2.91
CA LEU A 11 24.06 5.23 2.72
C LEU A 11 22.99 4.66 3.66
N ALA A 12 22.98 5.09 4.93
CA ALA A 12 21.97 4.68 5.90
C ALA A 12 20.56 5.11 5.50
N LEU A 13 20.42 6.29 4.87
CA LEU A 13 19.14 6.81 4.42
C LEU A 13 18.58 6.04 3.21
N THR A 14 19.45 5.57 2.30
CA THR A 14 19.02 4.76 1.14
C THR A 14 18.43 3.40 1.51
N VAL A 15 18.94 2.76 2.57
CA VAL A 15 18.42 1.45 3.04
C VAL A 15 17.06 1.60 3.73
N ALA A 16 16.77 2.77 4.31
CA ALA A 16 15.49 3.03 4.95
C ALA A 16 14.32 3.13 3.95
N ILE A 17 14.60 3.49 2.68
CA ILE A 17 13.56 3.73 1.67
C ILE A 17 13.23 2.44 0.87
N THR A 18 14.10 1.42 0.91
CA THR A 18 13.86 0.14 0.22
C THR A 18 12.85 -0.78 0.92
N GLY A 19 12.17 -0.29 1.96
CA GLY A 19 11.48 -1.13 2.94
C GLY A 19 9.97 -1.29 2.78
N CYS A 20 9.28 -0.58 1.89
CA CYS A 20 7.83 -0.79 1.74
C CYS A 20 7.57 -2.16 1.14
N THR A 21 6.98 -3.06 1.92
CA THR A 21 6.58 -4.37 1.43
C THR A 21 5.40 -4.23 0.47
N ASN A 22 5.29 -5.14 -0.51
CA ASN A 22 4.14 -5.18 -1.42
C ASN A 22 2.80 -5.32 -0.66
N LYS A 23 2.81 -5.93 0.53
CA LYS A 23 1.65 -6.04 1.40
C LYS A 23 1.25 -4.71 2.02
N GLU A 24 2.21 -3.93 2.52
CA GLU A 24 1.95 -2.58 3.04
C GLU A 24 1.45 -1.64 1.94
N LEU A 25 2.04 -1.72 0.75
CA LEU A 25 1.57 -0.96 -0.41
C LEU A 25 0.14 -1.36 -0.81
N TYR A 26 -0.17 -2.66 -0.79
CA TYR A 26 -1.53 -3.16 -1.02
C TYR A 26 -2.52 -2.59 0.01
N GLN A 27 -2.19 -2.68 1.30
CA GLN A 27 -3.04 -2.15 2.38
C GLN A 27 -3.28 -0.65 2.22
N PHE A 28 -2.23 0.12 1.95
CA PHE A 28 -2.35 1.56 1.71
C PHE A 28 -3.28 1.86 0.52
N GLY A 29 -3.17 1.11 -0.58
CA GLY A 29 -4.08 1.26 -1.72
C GLY A 29 -5.54 0.97 -1.37
N GLN A 30 -5.80 -0.08 -0.58
CA GLN A 30 -7.13 -0.45 -0.14
C GLN A 30 -7.76 0.58 0.81
N GLU A 31 -6.95 1.22 1.66
CA GLU A 31 -7.37 2.31 2.53
C GLU A 31 -7.69 3.58 1.74
N GLN A 32 -6.86 3.92 0.75
CA GLN A 32 -7.12 5.05 -0.15
C GLN A 32 -8.42 4.87 -0.93
N GLN A 33 -8.67 3.67 -1.48
CA GLN A 33 -9.91 3.39 -2.20
C GLN A 33 -11.15 3.52 -1.31
N GLU A 34 -11.07 3.02 -0.07
CA GLU A 34 -12.16 3.18 0.90
C GLU A 34 -12.36 4.65 1.27
N SER A 35 -11.29 5.39 1.52
CA SER A 35 -11.37 6.80 1.88
C SER A 35 -11.99 7.64 0.75
N GLN A 36 -11.66 7.34 -0.51
CA GLN A 36 -12.27 8.00 -1.67
C GLN A 36 -13.76 7.65 -1.77
N CYS A 37 -14.12 6.37 -1.65
CA CYS A 37 -15.51 5.91 -1.64
C CYS A 37 -16.33 6.64 -0.56
N ILE A 38 -15.81 6.74 0.66
CA ILE A 38 -16.47 7.44 1.77
C ILE A 38 -16.58 8.94 1.48
N SER A 39 -15.56 9.54 0.88
CA SER A 39 -15.58 10.97 0.52
C SER A 39 -16.65 11.31 -0.53
N GLU A 40 -17.00 10.36 -1.38
CA GLU A 40 -18.03 10.52 -2.43
C GLU A 40 -19.43 10.09 -1.96
N ALA A 41 -19.53 9.41 -0.82
CA ALA A 41 -20.79 8.92 -0.28
C ALA A 41 -21.70 10.07 0.21
N VAL A 42 -22.96 10.03 -0.22
CA VAL A 42 -23.97 11.08 0.11
C VAL A 42 -24.82 10.70 1.33
N SER A 43 -24.78 9.44 1.76
CA SER A 43 -25.59 8.93 2.88
C SER A 43 -24.86 7.91 3.73
N GLU A 44 -25.32 7.70 4.96
CA GLU A 44 -24.76 6.71 5.89
C GLU A 44 -24.81 5.28 5.34
N SER A 45 -25.85 4.95 4.57
CA SER A 45 -25.93 3.64 3.88
C SER A 45 -24.76 3.46 2.92
N GLN A 46 -24.45 4.49 2.11
CA GLN A 46 -23.33 4.43 1.17
C GLN A 46 -21.97 4.34 1.88
N ILE A 47 -21.82 5.01 3.02
CA ILE A 47 -20.62 4.87 3.86
C ILE A 47 -20.48 3.43 4.38
N ASN A 48 -21.57 2.79 4.79
CA ASN A 48 -21.56 1.40 5.23
C ASN A 48 -21.26 0.44 4.08
N ASP A 49 -21.75 0.72 2.88
CA ASP A 49 -21.41 -0.03 1.67
C ASP A 49 -19.91 0.07 1.35
N CYS A 50 -19.31 1.27 1.46
CA CYS A 50 -17.86 1.46 1.28
C CYS A 50 -17.03 0.65 2.29
N LYS A 51 -17.47 0.58 3.55
CA LYS A 51 -16.78 -0.17 4.62
C LYS A 51 -16.96 -1.68 4.51
N SER A 52 -18.09 -2.12 3.97
CA SER A 52 -18.43 -3.55 3.82
C SER A 52 -18.04 -4.12 2.46
N ALA A 53 -17.54 -3.29 1.55
CA ALA A 53 -16.99 -3.72 0.27
C ALA A 53 -15.99 -4.86 0.50
N ASN A 54 -16.26 -6.01 -0.12
CA ASN A 54 -15.37 -7.16 0.00
C ASN A 54 -14.06 -6.85 -0.70
N LYS A 55 -12.99 -6.77 0.08
CA LYS A 55 -11.63 -6.57 -0.37
C LYS A 55 -10.94 -7.92 -0.36
N PRO A 56 -10.35 -8.39 -1.48
CA PRO A 56 -9.63 -9.66 -1.47
C PRO A 56 -8.52 -9.63 -0.42
N SER A 57 -8.15 -10.77 0.12
CA SER A 57 -6.93 -10.86 0.91
C SER A 57 -5.72 -10.52 0.04
N TYR A 58 -4.62 -10.12 0.67
CA TYR A 58 -3.38 -9.83 -0.06
C TYR A 58 -2.90 -11.03 -0.90
N GLU A 59 -3.09 -12.26 -0.42
CA GLU A 59 -2.70 -13.47 -1.14
C GLU A 59 -3.58 -13.72 -2.38
N GLU A 60 -4.89 -13.47 -2.27
CA GLU A 60 -5.80 -13.55 -3.42
C GLU A 60 -5.44 -12.51 -4.47
N TYR A 61 -5.26 -11.25 -4.05
CA TYR A 61 -4.79 -10.18 -4.92
C TYR A 61 -3.47 -10.54 -5.61
N LYS A 62 -2.49 -11.07 -4.86
CA LYS A 62 -1.18 -11.45 -5.41
C LYS A 62 -1.34 -12.54 -6.47
N LYS A 63 -2.13 -13.57 -6.19
CA LYS A 63 -2.40 -14.68 -7.12
C LYS A 63 -3.07 -14.17 -8.41
N GLU A 64 -4.07 -13.30 -8.30
CA GLU A 64 -4.75 -12.72 -9.45
C GLU A 64 -3.79 -11.86 -10.29
N ARG A 65 -2.96 -11.04 -9.63
CA ARG A 65 -1.95 -10.22 -10.29
C ARG A 65 -0.93 -11.07 -11.05
N GLU A 66 -0.45 -12.15 -10.44
CA GLU A 66 0.49 -13.08 -11.09
C GLU A 66 -0.15 -13.79 -12.29
N ALA A 67 -1.44 -14.15 -12.19
CA ALA A 67 -2.17 -14.76 -13.31
C ALA A 67 -2.30 -13.84 -14.52
N VAL A 68 -2.46 -12.52 -14.30
CA VAL A 68 -2.51 -11.51 -15.38
C VAL A 68 -1.14 -11.22 -15.97
N VAL A 69 -0.09 -11.21 -15.15
CA VAL A 69 1.28 -10.90 -15.62
C VAL A 69 1.91 -12.09 -16.37
N SER A 70 1.43 -13.32 -16.13
CA SER A 70 1.94 -14.54 -16.76
C SER A 70 1.17 -15.01 -18.00
N SER A 71 0.10 -14.30 -18.40
CA SER A 71 -0.70 -14.56 -19.61
C SER A 71 -0.18 -13.78 -20.82
#